data_AF-A0A327M8G3-F1
#
_entry.id   AF-A0A327M8G3-F1
#
_cell.length_a   1.000
_cell.length_b   1.000
_cell.length_c   1.000
_cell.angle_alpha   90.00
_cell.angle_beta   90.00
_cell.angle_gamma   90.00
#
_symmetry.space_group_name_H-M   'P 1'
#
loop_
_entity.id
_entity.type
_entity.pdbx_description
1 polymer ?
#
loop_
_entity_poly.entity_id
_entity_poly.type
_entity_poly.pdbx_seq_one_letter_code
_entity_poly.pdbx_strand_id
1 'polypeptide(L)'
;MYFYLCRYLIERISWLCRDMRPSVQEGDGRVKIVFSRRGGLSYAEFRLYLEKLKSMTEEDIRIHWPVIDIDGIDAQDHSKRAGLQVADLNAASITSGLESDYYGNCELRYAQILKPLVYKRNDNYLSYGMKLYPGPERLSLNAQQGAFVQLFGGQIGENGRPPGP
;
A
#
# COMPACT_ATOMS: atom_id res chain seq x y z
N MET A 1 7.93 13.28 -3.57
CA MET A 1 7.32 12.02 -4.07
C MET A 1 7.02 11.03 -2.94
N TYR A 2 7.97 10.70 -2.06
CA TYR A 2 7.76 9.72 -0.97
C TYR A 2 6.57 10.02 -0.04
N PHE A 3 6.42 11.26 0.44
CA PHE A 3 5.30 11.62 1.32
C PHE A 3 3.92 11.42 0.68
N TYR A 4 3.80 11.68 -0.62
CA TYR A 4 2.54 11.51 -1.36
C TYR A 4 2.14 10.03 -1.50
N LEU A 5 3.10 9.16 -1.83
CA LEU A 5 2.84 7.71 -1.86
C LEU A 5 2.59 7.15 -0.45
N CYS A 6 3.32 7.66 0.55
CA CYS A 6 3.07 7.30 1.95
C CYS A 6 1.66 7.71 2.39
N ARG A 7 1.14 8.87 1.97
CA ARG A 7 -0.27 9.25 2.24
C ARG A 7 -1.23 8.14 1.79
N TYR A 8 -1.08 7.62 0.58
CA TYR A 8 -1.93 6.50 0.13
C TYR A 8 -1.78 5.28 1.03
N LEU A 9 -0.56 4.90 1.40
CA LEU A 9 -0.36 3.79 2.33
C LEU A 9 -1.08 4.02 3.67
N ILE A 10 -0.96 5.22 4.26
CA ILE A 10 -1.63 5.60 5.51
C ILE A 10 -3.15 5.53 5.38
N GLU A 11 -3.73 5.98 4.26
CA GLU A 11 -5.17 5.85 4.01
C GLU A 11 -5.62 4.38 4.12
N ARG A 12 -4.90 3.46 3.47
CA ARG A 12 -5.25 2.03 3.46
C ARG A 12 -5.10 1.40 4.84
N ILE A 13 -4.01 1.70 5.54
CA ILE A 13 -3.79 1.27 6.92
C ILE A 13 -4.94 1.77 7.82
N SER A 14 -5.32 3.05 7.68
CA SER A 14 -6.39 3.63 8.51
C SER A 14 -7.73 2.94 8.29
N TRP A 15 -8.05 2.54 7.05
CA TRP A 15 -9.27 1.81 6.74
C TRP A 15 -9.24 0.37 7.22
N LEU A 16 -8.11 -0.31 7.09
CA LEU A 16 -7.92 -1.65 7.62
C LEU A 16 -8.14 -1.64 9.15
N CYS A 17 -7.50 -0.72 9.87
CA CYS A 17 -7.66 -0.62 11.33
C CYS A 17 -9.10 -0.30 11.73
N ARG A 18 -9.77 0.64 11.03
CA ARG A 18 -11.18 0.96 11.26
C ARG A 18 -12.09 -0.26 11.08
N ASP A 19 -11.91 -0.98 9.96
CA ASP A 19 -12.82 -2.08 9.58
C ASP A 19 -12.54 -3.35 10.39
N MET A 20 -11.30 -3.59 10.81
CA MET A 20 -10.93 -4.72 11.66
C MET A 20 -11.23 -4.48 13.14
N ARG A 21 -11.36 -3.22 13.60
CA ARG A 21 -11.55 -2.90 15.01
C ARG A 21 -12.64 -3.73 15.71
N PRO A 22 -13.84 -3.95 15.13
CA PRO A 22 -14.89 -4.76 15.77
C PRO A 22 -14.51 -6.24 15.95
N SER A 23 -13.56 -6.75 15.18
CA SER A 23 -13.13 -8.17 15.21
C SER A 23 -11.97 -8.46 16.16
N VAL A 24 -11.31 -7.42 16.70
CA VAL A 24 -10.14 -7.55 17.57
C VAL A 24 -10.53 -7.23 19.01
N GLN A 25 -10.23 -8.14 19.93
CA GLN A 25 -10.57 -8.00 21.36
C GLN A 25 -9.59 -7.10 22.12
N GLU A 26 -8.34 -7.04 21.67
CA GLU A 26 -7.24 -6.33 22.34
C GLU A 26 -6.89 -5.00 21.66
N GLY A 27 -6.28 -4.09 22.43
CA GLY A 27 -5.84 -2.79 21.96
C GLY A 27 -6.94 -1.71 21.93
N ASP A 28 -6.51 -0.46 21.81
CA ASP A 28 -7.39 0.71 21.73
C ASP A 28 -7.85 1.02 20.30
N GLY A 29 -7.36 0.25 19.32
CA GLY A 29 -7.66 0.45 17.89
C GLY A 29 -6.74 1.43 17.18
N ARG A 30 -5.78 2.04 17.88
CA ARG A 30 -4.76 2.90 17.26
C ARG A 30 -3.61 2.07 16.70
N VAL A 31 -3.00 2.56 15.64
CA VAL A 31 -1.86 1.93 14.98
C VAL A 31 -0.61 2.79 15.11
N LYS A 32 0.45 2.17 15.64
CA LYS A 32 1.81 2.69 15.60
C LYS A 32 2.50 2.22 14.33
N ILE A 33 3.03 3.15 13.54
CA ILE A 33 3.63 2.85 12.23
C ILE A 33 5.14 2.92 12.35
N VAL A 34 5.81 1.79 12.08
CA VAL A 34 7.26 1.70 12.10
C VAL A 34 7.76 1.38 10.70
N PHE A 35 8.52 2.30 10.11
CA PHE A 35 9.12 2.11 8.81
C PHE A 35 10.42 1.30 8.91
N SER A 36 10.69 0.51 7.87
CA SER A 36 12.03 0.00 7.62
C SER A 36 12.92 1.16 7.19
N ARG A 37 14.03 1.39 7.89
CA ARG A 37 14.91 2.53 7.64
C ARG A 37 15.51 2.42 6.23
N ARG A 38 15.15 3.36 5.38
CA ARG A 38 15.76 3.59 4.06
C ARG A 38 16.22 5.05 3.98
N GLY A 39 17.35 5.30 3.34
CA GLY A 39 17.87 6.67 3.16
C GLY A 39 16.88 7.52 2.37
N GLY A 40 16.74 8.80 2.74
CA GLY A 40 15.94 9.79 1.98
C GLY A 40 14.56 10.15 2.54
N LEU A 41 14.14 9.61 3.69
CA LEU A 41 12.92 10.03 4.38
C LEU A 41 13.23 10.61 5.76
N SER A 42 12.90 11.89 5.97
CA SER A 42 12.90 12.48 7.31
C SER A 42 11.59 12.17 8.01
N TYR A 43 11.63 11.37 9.07
CA TYR A 43 10.44 11.00 9.83
C TYR A 43 9.88 12.18 10.64
N ALA A 44 10.73 13.12 11.04
CA ALA A 44 10.28 14.37 11.66
C ALA A 44 9.43 15.19 10.68
N GLU A 45 9.93 15.40 9.46
CA GLU A 45 9.17 16.09 8.40
C GLU A 45 7.91 15.31 7.99
N PHE A 46 7.97 13.97 8.01
CA PHE A 46 6.80 13.15 7.70
C PHE A 46 5.68 13.31 8.74
N ARG A 47 6.01 13.40 10.04
CA ARG A 47 5.01 13.70 11.09
C ARG A 47 4.38 15.08 10.87
N LEU A 48 5.19 16.11 10.59
CA LEU A 48 4.69 17.45 10.27
C LEU A 48 3.78 17.45 9.04
N TYR A 49 4.14 16.65 8.02
CA TYR A 49 3.30 16.47 6.84
C TYR A 49 1.94 15.86 7.18
N LEU A 50 1.90 14.82 8.03
CA LEU A 50 0.63 14.21 8.45
C LEU A 50 -0.23 15.15 9.29
N GLU A 51 0.35 15.93 10.21
CA GLU A 51 -0.39 16.96 10.96
C GLU A 51 -0.97 18.04 10.04
N LYS A 52 -0.19 18.44 9.01
CA LYS A 52 -0.71 19.31 7.97
C LYS A 52 -1.91 18.68 7.26
N LEU A 53 -1.81 17.43 6.79
CA LEU A 53 -2.93 16.74 6.14
C LEU A 53 -4.16 16.62 7.05
N LYS A 54 -3.96 16.40 8.36
CA LYS A 54 -5.04 16.26 9.34
C LYS A 54 -5.81 17.55 9.59
N SER A 55 -5.13 18.70 9.47
CA SER A 55 -5.75 20.03 9.61
C SER A 55 -6.38 20.55 8.31
N MET A 56 -6.11 19.91 7.18
CA MET A 56 -6.70 20.27 5.89
C MET A 56 -8.11 19.70 5.75
N THR A 57 -9.00 20.47 5.13
CA THR A 57 -10.38 20.07 4.79
C THR A 57 -10.51 19.58 3.34
N GLU A 58 -9.39 19.21 2.69
CA GLU A 58 -9.41 18.74 1.31
C GLU A 58 -10.20 17.43 1.17
N GLU A 59 -11.13 17.40 0.21
CA GLU A 59 -12.02 16.25 -0.03
C GLU A 59 -11.28 14.97 -0.47
N ASP A 60 -10.04 15.10 -0.98
CA ASP A 60 -9.27 13.95 -1.46
C ASP A 60 -8.53 13.20 -0.33
N ILE A 61 -8.33 13.82 0.84
CA ILE A 61 -7.67 13.17 1.98
C ILE A 61 -8.67 12.27 2.69
N ARG A 62 -8.51 10.95 2.52
CA ARG A 62 -9.47 9.96 3.03
C ARG A 62 -8.96 9.18 4.24
N ILE A 63 -7.95 9.70 4.94
CA ILE A 63 -7.37 9.05 6.13
C ILE A 63 -8.41 9.06 7.26
N HIS A 64 -8.65 7.90 7.88
CA HIS A 64 -9.41 7.82 9.11
C HIS A 64 -8.51 8.17 10.31
N TRP A 65 -8.40 9.45 10.63
CA TRP A 65 -7.47 9.95 11.64
C TRP A 65 -7.59 9.37 13.06
N PRO A 66 -8.78 8.99 13.59
CA PRO A 66 -8.90 8.48 14.96
C PRO A 66 -8.03 7.26 15.28
N VAL A 67 -7.64 6.48 14.27
CA VAL A 67 -6.80 5.28 14.46
C VAL A 67 -5.31 5.55 14.27
N ILE A 68 -4.89 6.70 13.75
CA ILE A 68 -3.48 6.96 13.44
C ILE A 68 -2.77 7.60 14.64
N ASP A 69 -1.71 6.95 15.12
CA ASP A 69 -0.77 7.54 16.09
C ASP A 69 0.41 8.21 15.37
N ILE A 70 0.28 9.53 15.13
CA ILE A 70 1.30 10.32 14.41
C ILE A 70 2.58 10.43 15.23
N ASP A 71 2.47 10.66 16.54
CA ASP A 71 3.63 10.75 17.44
C ASP A 71 4.40 9.43 17.51
N GLY A 72 3.68 8.31 17.44
CA GLY A 72 4.23 6.96 17.41
C GLY A 72 4.98 6.57 16.14
N ILE A 73 4.95 7.37 15.07
CA ILE A 73 5.69 7.07 13.83
C ILE A 73 7.18 6.93 14.13
N ASP A 74 7.82 5.87 13.66
CA ASP A 74 9.24 5.61 13.92
C ASP A 74 9.90 4.88 12.75
N ALA A 75 11.23 4.74 12.78
CA ALA A 75 11.99 4.01 11.77
C ALA A 75 13.16 3.22 12.35
N GLN A 76 13.20 1.94 12.02
CA GLN A 76 14.17 1.00 12.56
C GLN A 76 14.80 0.16 11.44
N ASP A 77 16.01 -0.36 11.70
CA ASP A 77 16.68 -1.24 10.76
C ASP A 77 15.92 -2.59 10.68
N HIS A 78 15.66 -3.07 9.47
CA HIS A 78 14.85 -4.29 9.24
C HIS A 78 15.43 -5.55 9.90
N SER A 79 16.74 -5.60 10.14
CA SER A 79 17.42 -6.72 10.80
C SER A 79 17.05 -6.91 12.26
N LYS A 80 16.39 -5.91 12.89
CA LYS A 80 16.13 -5.89 14.34
C LYS A 80 14.69 -6.28 14.72
N ARG A 81 13.77 -6.44 13.76
CA ARG A 81 12.36 -6.78 14.05
C ARG A 81 11.76 -7.74 13.04
N ALA A 82 11.20 -8.86 13.52
CA ALA A 82 10.47 -9.82 12.71
C ALA A 82 9.33 -9.17 11.90
N GLY A 83 8.61 -8.20 12.48
CA GLY A 83 7.54 -7.49 11.78
C GLY A 83 8.02 -6.71 10.54
N LEU A 84 9.23 -6.13 10.59
CA LEU A 84 9.80 -5.43 9.43
C LEU A 84 10.25 -6.40 8.35
N GLN A 85 10.73 -7.59 8.72
CA GLN A 85 11.07 -8.65 7.76
C GLN A 85 9.82 -9.18 7.05
N VAL A 86 8.71 -9.37 7.78
CA VAL A 86 7.43 -9.76 7.18
C VAL A 86 6.94 -8.67 6.22
N ALA A 87 7.03 -7.40 6.59
CA ALA A 87 6.65 -6.30 5.70
C ALA A 87 7.51 -6.28 4.42
N ASP A 88 8.83 -6.48 4.55
CA ASP A 88 9.75 -6.51 3.41
C ASP A 88 9.52 -7.72 2.49
N LEU A 89 9.24 -8.91 3.07
CA LEU A 89 8.84 -10.11 2.33
C LEU A 89 7.58 -9.85 1.48
N ASN A 90 6.56 -9.22 2.06
CA ASN A 90 5.34 -8.88 1.35
C ASN A 90 5.61 -7.89 0.22
N ALA A 91 6.39 -6.84 0.49
CA ALA A 91 6.77 -5.86 -0.53
C ALA A 91 7.52 -6.52 -1.69
N ALA A 92 8.54 -7.34 -1.40
CA ALA A 92 9.31 -8.07 -2.41
C ALA A 92 8.43 -9.03 -3.22
N SER A 93 7.52 -9.76 -2.57
CA SER A 93 6.59 -10.68 -3.23
C SER A 93 5.67 -9.97 -4.22
N ILE A 94 5.18 -8.77 -3.86
CA ILE A 94 4.37 -7.94 -4.74
C ILE A 94 5.22 -7.37 -5.88
N THR A 95 6.42 -6.86 -5.58
CA THR A 95 7.35 -6.34 -6.59
C THR A 95 7.72 -7.41 -7.62
N SER A 96 8.06 -8.63 -7.21
CA SER A 96 8.39 -9.72 -8.13
C SER A 96 7.24 -10.09 -9.08
N GLY A 97 5.98 -9.90 -8.65
CA GLY A 97 4.81 -10.15 -9.49
C GLY A 97 4.51 -9.05 -10.51
N LEU A 98 5.10 -7.85 -10.36
CA LEU A 98 4.78 -6.67 -11.15
C LEU A 98 5.98 -6.12 -11.94
N GLU A 99 7.18 -6.15 -11.37
CA GLU A 99 8.41 -5.73 -12.02
C GLU A 99 9.04 -6.93 -12.75
N SER A 100 9.42 -6.73 -14.00
CA SER A 100 10.13 -7.73 -14.77
C SER A 100 11.56 -7.90 -14.25
N ASP A 101 12.02 -9.15 -14.18
CA ASP A 101 13.41 -9.50 -13.95
C ASP A 101 14.30 -9.11 -15.15
N TYR A 102 15.59 -9.42 -15.04
CA TYR A 102 16.57 -9.16 -16.10
C TYR A 102 16.19 -9.79 -17.46
N TYR A 103 15.40 -10.87 -17.45
CA TYR A 103 14.94 -11.59 -18.64
C TYR A 103 13.55 -11.17 -19.11
N GLY A 104 12.93 -10.18 -18.46
CA GLY A 104 11.60 -9.69 -18.80
C GLY A 104 10.46 -10.40 -18.07
N ASN A 105 10.74 -11.35 -17.17
CA ASN A 105 9.72 -12.18 -16.52
C ASN A 105 9.24 -11.60 -15.18
N CYS A 106 7.96 -11.76 -14.87
CA CYS A 106 7.36 -11.51 -13.56
C CYS A 106 7.01 -12.83 -12.87
N GLU A 107 7.30 -12.93 -11.58
CA GLU A 107 6.98 -14.07 -10.72
C GLU A 107 5.68 -13.81 -9.95
N LEU A 108 4.57 -14.17 -10.59
CA LEU A 108 3.22 -13.90 -10.08
C LEU A 108 2.83 -14.78 -8.88
N ARG A 109 3.47 -15.93 -8.68
CA ARG A 109 3.05 -16.94 -7.70
C ARG A 109 3.06 -16.40 -6.27
N TYR A 110 4.03 -15.57 -5.91
CA TYR A 110 4.09 -15.00 -4.56
C TYR A 110 2.91 -14.08 -4.28
N ALA A 111 2.52 -13.24 -5.25
CA ALA A 111 1.33 -12.40 -5.14
C ALA A 111 0.04 -13.23 -5.05
N GLN A 112 -0.05 -14.35 -5.78
CA GLN A 112 -1.20 -15.27 -5.70
C GLN A 112 -1.36 -15.87 -4.31
N ILE A 113 -0.25 -16.31 -3.70
CA ILE A 113 -0.24 -16.87 -2.34
C ILE A 113 -0.67 -15.82 -1.31
N LEU A 114 -0.22 -14.57 -1.48
CA LEU A 114 -0.52 -13.48 -0.54
C LEU A 114 -1.91 -12.85 -0.75
N LYS A 115 -2.50 -12.97 -1.95
CA LYS A 115 -3.80 -12.35 -2.28
C LYS A 115 -4.89 -12.54 -1.22
N PRO A 116 -5.08 -13.72 -0.60
CA PRO A 116 -6.10 -13.91 0.43
C PRO A 116 -5.88 -13.04 1.69
N LEU A 117 -4.63 -12.64 1.97
CA LEU A 117 -4.24 -11.82 3.12
C LEU A 117 -4.32 -10.32 2.83
N VAL A 118 -4.37 -9.93 1.55
CA VAL A 118 -4.45 -8.53 1.15
C VAL A 118 -5.81 -7.97 1.53
N TYR A 119 -5.80 -6.85 2.25
CA TYR A 119 -7.01 -6.14 2.65
C TYR A 119 -7.89 -5.83 1.43
N LYS A 120 -9.18 -6.12 1.55
CA LYS A 120 -10.18 -5.83 0.53
C LYS A 120 -11.46 -5.40 1.19
N ARG A 121 -12.26 -4.61 0.48
CA ARG A 121 -13.63 -4.28 0.87
C ARG A 121 -14.52 -4.43 -0.35
N ASN A 122 -15.62 -5.17 -0.20
CA ASN A 122 -16.54 -5.49 -1.31
C ASN A 122 -15.79 -6.03 -2.54
N ASP A 123 -14.90 -7.00 -2.31
CA ASP A 123 -14.01 -7.61 -3.32
C ASP A 123 -13.08 -6.66 -4.10
N ASN A 124 -12.98 -5.40 -3.68
CA ASN A 124 -12.09 -4.41 -4.29
C ASN A 124 -10.73 -4.38 -3.59
N TYR A 125 -9.71 -4.96 -4.22
CA TYR A 125 -8.33 -4.95 -3.73
C TYR A 125 -7.57 -3.66 -4.12
N LEU A 126 -7.69 -3.23 -5.38
CA LEU A 126 -6.88 -2.12 -5.95
C LEU A 126 -7.27 -0.73 -5.45
N SER A 127 -8.36 -0.60 -4.70
CA SER A 127 -8.68 0.63 -3.97
C SER A 127 -8.23 0.57 -2.51
N TYR A 128 -8.24 -0.61 -1.89
CA TYR A 128 -8.14 -0.80 -0.43
C TYR A 128 -6.86 -1.49 0.04
N GLY A 129 -6.46 -2.61 -0.54
CA GLY A 129 -5.26 -3.34 -0.11
C GLY A 129 -4.00 -2.98 -0.89
N MET A 130 -4.18 -2.50 -2.12
CA MET A 130 -3.09 -2.16 -3.02
C MET A 130 -3.45 -0.88 -3.77
N LYS A 131 -2.45 -0.09 -4.14
CA LYS A 131 -2.64 1.11 -4.97
C LYS A 131 -1.54 1.16 -6.02
N LEU A 132 -1.95 1.09 -7.28
CA LEU A 132 -1.08 1.40 -8.41
C LEU A 132 -1.18 2.90 -8.69
N TYR A 133 -0.03 3.55 -8.90
CA TYR A 133 0.04 4.97 -9.21
C TYR A 133 1.14 5.24 -10.27
N PRO A 134 0.81 5.85 -11.41
CA PRO A 134 -0.55 6.13 -11.89
C PRO A 134 -1.36 4.81 -12.06
N GLY A 135 -2.69 4.91 -12.17
CA GLY A 135 -3.54 3.72 -12.25
C GLY A 135 -3.20 2.83 -13.44
N PRO A 136 -3.56 1.52 -13.38
CA PRO A 136 -3.18 0.54 -14.39
C PRO A 136 -3.64 0.90 -15.80
N GLU A 137 -4.75 1.62 -15.92
CA GLU A 137 -5.21 2.19 -17.17
C GLU A 137 -4.11 3.03 -17.82
N ARG A 138 -3.41 3.88 -17.07
CA ARG A 138 -2.43 4.83 -17.62
C ARG A 138 -1.07 4.20 -17.98
N LEU A 139 -0.94 2.88 -17.87
CA LEU A 139 0.32 2.16 -18.03
C LEU A 139 0.29 1.27 -19.29
N SER A 140 1.42 1.19 -19.99
CA SER A 140 1.61 0.21 -21.07
C SER A 140 2.14 -1.10 -20.48
N LEU A 141 1.21 -1.94 -20.02
CA LEU A 141 1.53 -3.20 -19.34
C LEU A 141 1.79 -4.32 -20.35
N ASN A 142 2.80 -5.15 -20.07
CA ASN A 142 2.98 -6.41 -20.79
C ASN A 142 1.96 -7.47 -20.30
N ALA A 143 1.90 -8.64 -20.96
CA ALA A 143 0.92 -9.68 -20.63
C ALA A 143 1.03 -10.19 -19.17
N GLN A 144 2.24 -10.30 -18.63
CA GLN A 144 2.46 -10.79 -17.27
C GLN A 144 2.09 -9.74 -16.21
N GLN A 145 2.42 -8.48 -16.45
CA GLN A 145 1.98 -7.35 -15.64
C GLN A 145 0.46 -7.18 -15.69
N GLY A 146 -0.14 -7.45 -16.84
CA GLY A 146 -1.58 -7.52 -17.00
C GLY A 146 -2.21 -8.61 -16.13
N ALA A 147 -1.64 -9.82 -16.14
CA ALA A 147 -2.10 -10.90 -15.28
C ALA A 147 -2.04 -10.54 -13.79
N PHE A 148 -1.02 -9.78 -13.36
CA PHE A 148 -0.95 -9.22 -12.01
C PHE A 148 -2.12 -8.27 -11.71
N VAL A 149 -2.42 -7.33 -12.61
CA VAL A 149 -3.55 -6.39 -12.40
C VAL A 149 -4.88 -7.14 -12.33
N GLN A 150 -5.09 -8.13 -13.20
CA GLN A 150 -6.27 -8.98 -13.21
C GLN A 150 -6.41 -9.82 -11.94
N LEU A 151 -5.29 -10.31 -11.39
CA LEU A 151 -5.28 -11.05 -10.12
C LEU A 151 -5.95 -10.27 -9.00
N PHE A 152 -5.81 -8.94 -8.98
CA PHE A 152 -6.42 -8.06 -7.98
C PHE A 152 -7.74 -7.40 -8.43
N GLY A 153 -8.34 -7.90 -9.53
CA GLY A 153 -9.63 -7.45 -10.03
C GLY A 153 -9.58 -6.16 -10.86
N GLY A 154 -8.40 -5.75 -11.32
CA GLY A 154 -8.25 -4.62 -12.23
C GLY A 154 -8.65 -4.99 -13.65
N GLN A 155 -9.24 -4.04 -14.36
CA GLN A 155 -9.47 -4.14 -15.79
C GLN A 155 -8.28 -3.57 -16.54
N ILE A 156 -7.86 -4.25 -17.59
CA ILE A 156 -6.90 -3.73 -18.57
C ILE A 156 -7.76 -3.31 -19.75
N GLY A 157 -7.61 -2.07 -20.23
CA GLY A 157 -8.31 -1.66 -21.45
C GLY A 157 -7.93 -2.58 -22.62
N GLU A 158 -8.90 -2.88 -23.49
CA GLU A 158 -8.65 -3.67 -24.70
C GLU A 158 -7.47 -3.06 -25.46
N ASN A 159 -6.44 -3.87 -25.73
CA ASN A 159 -5.15 -3.50 -26.37
C ASN A 159 -4.07 -2.87 -25.47
N GLY A 160 -4.12 -3.02 -24.14
CA GLY A 160 -3.05 -2.51 -23.26
C GLY A 160 -2.94 -0.99 -23.28
N ARG A 161 -4.03 -0.32 -23.69
CA ARG A 161 -4.20 1.12 -23.57
C ARG A 161 -5.20 1.42 -22.44
N PRO A 162 -5.01 2.55 -21.72
CA PRO A 162 -6.00 3.05 -20.78
C PRO A 162 -7.39 3.11 -21.44
N PRO A 163 -8.49 2.74 -20.77
CA PRO A 163 -9.75 3.44 -21.01
C PRO A 163 -9.47 4.96 -21.00
N GLY A 164 -9.79 5.61 -22.11
CA GLY A 164 -9.68 7.06 -22.27
C GLY A 164 -10.59 7.81 -21.27
N PRO A 165 -10.42 9.14 -21.17
CA PRO A 165 -11.14 9.98 -20.22
C PRO A 165 -12.66 9.85 -20.30
#